data_AF-A0AAU1UY68-F1
#
_entry.id   AF-A0AAU1UY68-F1
#
_cell.length_a   1.000
_cell.length_b   1.000
_cell.length_c   1.000
_cell.angle_alpha   90.00
_cell.angle_beta   90.00
_cell.angle_gamma   90.00
#
_symmetry.space_group_name_H-M   'P 1'
#
loop_
_entity.id
_entity.type
_entity.pdbx_description
1 polymer ?
#
loop_
_entity_poly.entity_id
_entity_poly.type
_entity_poly.pdbx_seq_one_letter_code
_entity_poly.pdbx_strand_id
1 'polypeptide(L)'
;MINSLPVPLRGAAVAVLAAAALSACGGPSSSPAGHPAPARATSPRPSAGDVPVLSGDYSGKLPIAAYSLTPDQSELIQSAEQKLEKKCLARYGISYPFTRQPQTRSADRRYGLSSPKEASAYGYHLPPSPAVSASPIPPGMLTVLMGESGKNAGSEVTYHGRAVPKGGCRAEAVERVEGEYARPNTSAAAGAIASGSYAQSMRQPAVLAVFRRWSSCMAASGGRRYASPMDPLDVPEFTKGHPGAREVPTAVADVECKRKTRLLPVWFGVESRIQGAMIDKQAAALSELQRIHRAQVAEAKAVLGGGTSR
;
A
#
# COMPACT_ATOMS: atom_id res chain seq x y z
N MET A 1 24.12 -52.10 -28.78
CA MET A 1 22.95 -52.91 -28.41
C MET A 1 21.74 -51.99 -28.50
N ILE A 2 21.08 -51.91 -29.68
CA ILE A 2 19.77 -52.55 -29.99
C ILE A 2 18.68 -52.02 -29.01
N ASN A 3 17.57 -51.36 -29.37
CA ASN A 3 16.90 -51.09 -30.64
C ASN A 3 15.88 -49.93 -30.47
N SER A 4 15.80 -49.06 -31.48
CA SER A 4 14.61 -48.60 -32.23
C SER A 4 13.21 -48.43 -31.58
N LEU A 5 12.79 -47.16 -31.47
CA LEU A 5 11.73 -46.46 -32.25
C LEU A 5 10.21 -46.83 -32.15
N PRO A 6 9.30 -45.88 -32.55
CA PRO A 6 7.95 -45.64 -32.02
C PRO A 6 6.81 -45.92 -33.03
N VAL A 7 5.52 -45.80 -32.63
CA VAL A 7 4.35 -45.73 -33.55
C VAL A 7 3.11 -45.06 -32.85
N PRO A 8 1.99 -44.66 -33.52
CA PRO A 8 1.73 -43.33 -34.08
C PRO A 8 0.35 -42.70 -33.72
N LEU A 9 0.05 -41.53 -34.34
CA LEU A 9 -1.22 -40.79 -34.36
C LEU A 9 -2.43 -41.54 -34.99
N ARG A 10 -3.63 -41.27 -34.44
CA ARG A 10 -4.94 -41.08 -35.13
C ARG A 10 -5.75 -40.12 -34.24
N GLY A 11 -6.39 -39.02 -34.66
CA GLY A 11 -6.97 -38.67 -35.94
C GLY A 11 -8.47 -38.99 -35.93
N ALA A 12 -9.32 -38.08 -35.42
CA ALA A 12 -10.76 -38.04 -35.72
C ALA A 12 -11.38 -36.69 -35.31
N ALA A 13 -11.67 -35.86 -36.32
CA ALA A 13 -12.57 -34.72 -36.23
C ALA A 13 -14.01 -35.22 -36.47
N VAL A 14 -14.97 -34.74 -35.68
CA VAL A 14 -16.40 -34.83 -36.02
C VAL A 14 -17.04 -33.48 -35.72
N ALA A 15 -17.41 -32.78 -36.78
CA ALA A 15 -18.31 -31.64 -36.76
C ALA A 15 -19.72 -32.16 -37.07
N VAL A 16 -20.73 -31.77 -36.28
CA VAL A 16 -22.14 -31.88 -36.65
C VAL A 16 -22.83 -30.56 -36.34
N LEU A 17 -23.21 -29.87 -37.41
CA LEU A 17 -24.16 -28.77 -37.48
C LEU A 17 -25.52 -29.34 -37.85
N ALA A 18 -26.59 -28.96 -37.15
CA ALA A 18 -27.95 -28.95 -37.70
C ALA A 18 -28.84 -27.97 -36.90
N ALA A 19 -29.59 -27.16 -37.64
CA ALA A 19 -30.38 -26.03 -37.20
C ALA A 19 -31.89 -26.22 -37.45
N ALA A 20 -32.69 -25.36 -36.79
CA ALA A 20 -34.08 -24.95 -37.10
C ALA A 20 -35.19 -25.97 -36.73
N ALA A 21 -36.44 -25.61 -36.35
CA ALA A 21 -37.19 -24.36 -36.47
C ALA A 21 -38.42 -24.30 -35.50
N LEU A 22 -38.81 -23.07 -35.11
CA LEU A 22 -40.14 -22.43 -35.01
C LEU A 22 -41.42 -23.17 -34.52
N SER A 23 -42.14 -22.52 -33.58
CA SER A 23 -43.58 -22.08 -33.62
C SER A 23 -44.12 -21.86 -32.18
N ALA A 24 -44.38 -20.63 -31.71
CA ALA A 24 -45.60 -19.81 -31.86
C ALA A 24 -46.77 -20.20 -30.92
N CYS A 25 -47.18 -19.29 -30.02
CA CYS A 25 -48.57 -19.03 -29.61
C CYS A 25 -48.63 -17.70 -28.85
N GLY A 26 -49.52 -16.82 -29.29
CA GLY A 26 -49.92 -15.60 -28.58
C GLY A 26 -51.37 -15.72 -28.08
N GLY A 27 -51.69 -14.96 -27.04
CA GLY A 27 -53.06 -14.78 -26.52
C GLY A 27 -53.05 -13.87 -25.28
N PRO A 28 -53.87 -12.81 -25.20
CA PRO A 28 -53.87 -11.84 -24.11
C PRO A 28 -54.88 -12.23 -23.03
N SER A 29 -54.55 -12.09 -21.74
CA SER A 29 -55.53 -12.10 -20.65
C SER A 29 -54.99 -11.46 -19.36
N SER A 30 -55.61 -10.34 -19.01
CA SER A 30 -56.15 -10.03 -17.67
C SER A 30 -55.20 -9.99 -16.47
N SER A 31 -54.89 -8.77 -16.03
CA SER A 31 -54.28 -8.45 -14.74
C SER A 31 -55.07 -8.95 -13.54
N PRO A 32 -54.40 -9.42 -12.48
CA PRO A 32 -54.81 -9.17 -11.11
C PRO A 32 -53.96 -8.03 -10.52
N ALA A 33 -54.63 -7.15 -9.78
CA ALA A 33 -54.02 -6.05 -9.04
C ALA A 33 -52.93 -6.57 -8.08
N GLY A 34 -51.70 -6.14 -8.31
CA GLY A 34 -50.55 -6.41 -7.45
C GLY A 34 -49.65 -5.19 -7.40
N HIS A 35 -49.61 -4.55 -6.24
CA HIS A 35 -48.58 -3.69 -5.64
C HIS A 35 -47.53 -3.07 -6.59
N PRO A 36 -47.32 -1.74 -6.59
CA PRO A 36 -46.31 -1.12 -7.43
C PRO A 36 -44.92 -1.65 -7.08
N ALA A 37 -44.31 -2.36 -8.03
CA ALA A 37 -42.91 -2.75 -7.95
C ALA A 37 -42.05 -1.48 -7.93
N PRO A 38 -41.03 -1.38 -7.05
CA PRO A 38 -40.16 -0.22 -7.04
C PRO A 38 -39.43 -0.13 -8.39
N ALA A 39 -39.45 1.06 -8.98
CA ALA A 39 -38.72 1.36 -10.20
C ALA A 39 -37.26 0.90 -10.06
N ARG A 40 -36.81 0.05 -10.98
CA ARG A 40 -35.41 -0.35 -11.10
C ARG A 40 -34.61 0.93 -11.35
N ALA A 41 -33.93 1.42 -10.32
CA ALA A 41 -32.97 2.51 -10.45
C ALA A 41 -31.84 2.03 -11.38
N THR A 42 -31.89 2.44 -12.64
CA THR A 42 -30.75 2.36 -13.54
C THR A 42 -29.66 3.25 -12.96
N SER A 43 -28.73 2.66 -12.21
CA SER A 43 -27.51 3.35 -11.78
C SER A 43 -26.78 3.88 -13.00
N PRO A 44 -26.42 5.19 -13.07
CA PRO A 44 -25.70 5.71 -14.21
C PRO A 44 -24.33 5.03 -14.30
N ARG A 45 -24.00 4.49 -15.46
CA ARG A 45 -22.64 4.04 -15.78
C ARG A 45 -21.73 5.28 -15.73
N PRO A 46 -20.62 5.29 -14.95
CA PRO A 46 -19.75 6.46 -14.91
C PRO A 46 -19.17 6.71 -16.30
N SER A 47 -19.45 7.88 -16.86
CA SER A 47 -18.79 8.34 -18.09
C SER A 47 -17.34 8.69 -17.75
N ALA A 48 -16.42 8.56 -18.71
CA ALA A 48 -14.98 8.77 -18.52
C ALA A 48 -14.57 10.22 -18.14
N GLY A 49 -15.54 11.09 -17.84
CA GLY A 49 -15.37 12.47 -17.39
C GLY A 49 -15.10 12.62 -15.90
N ASP A 50 -15.76 11.85 -15.03
CA ASP A 50 -15.87 12.21 -13.60
C ASP A 50 -14.94 11.39 -12.70
N VAL A 51 -13.64 11.42 -13.00
CA VAL A 51 -12.62 10.96 -12.03
C VAL A 51 -12.05 12.22 -11.36
N PRO A 52 -12.31 12.45 -10.06
CA PRO A 52 -11.73 13.57 -9.33
C PRO A 52 -10.22 13.61 -9.52
N VAL A 53 -9.67 14.81 -9.70
CA VAL A 53 -8.21 15.02 -9.70
C VAL A 53 -7.71 14.67 -8.29
N LEU A 54 -7.20 13.45 -8.13
CA LEU A 54 -6.68 12.97 -6.86
C LEU A 54 -5.36 13.70 -6.58
N SER A 55 -5.32 14.55 -5.56
CA SER A 55 -4.05 15.02 -4.99
C SER A 55 -3.56 14.02 -3.93
N GLY A 56 -2.28 13.64 -4.06
CA GLY A 56 -1.35 13.29 -2.99
C GLY A 56 -1.56 12.03 -2.15
N ASP A 57 -2.68 11.32 -2.25
CA ASP A 57 -2.92 10.07 -1.50
C ASP A 57 -3.63 9.04 -2.38
N TYR A 58 -2.91 8.52 -3.36
CA TYR A 58 -3.35 7.41 -4.21
C TYR A 58 -3.24 6.08 -3.46
N SER A 59 -2.17 5.88 -2.71
CA SER A 59 -1.92 4.69 -1.92
C SER A 59 -3.03 4.42 -0.91
N GLY A 60 -3.50 5.45 -0.18
CA GLY A 60 -4.60 5.35 0.78
C GLY A 60 -6.00 5.22 0.15
N LYS A 61 -6.14 5.54 -1.14
CA LYS A 61 -7.42 5.44 -1.88
C LYS A 61 -7.58 4.17 -2.69
N LEU A 62 -6.51 3.39 -2.85
CA LEU A 62 -6.57 2.11 -3.54
C LEU A 62 -7.38 1.09 -2.72
N PRO A 63 -8.10 0.16 -3.38
CA PRO A 63 -8.95 -0.82 -2.70
C PRO A 63 -8.23 -1.61 -1.58
N ILE A 64 -6.95 -1.93 -1.77
CA ILE A 64 -6.19 -2.68 -0.77
C ILE A 64 -5.96 -1.91 0.54
N ALA A 65 -6.05 -0.57 0.53
CA ALA A 65 -5.86 0.26 1.71
C ALA A 65 -6.90 -0.03 2.82
N ALA A 66 -8.08 -0.55 2.47
CA ALA A 66 -9.11 -0.97 3.43
C ALA A 66 -8.69 -2.16 4.33
N TYR A 67 -7.57 -2.81 4.00
CA TYR A 67 -7.00 -3.94 4.75
C TYR A 67 -5.75 -3.55 5.54
N SER A 68 -5.33 -2.29 5.49
CA SER A 68 -4.23 -1.74 6.28
C SER A 68 -4.73 -1.15 7.60
N LEU A 69 -3.83 -1.02 8.59
CA LEU A 69 -4.10 -0.19 9.76
C LEU A 69 -4.26 1.29 9.34
N THR A 70 -5.27 1.94 9.87
CA THR A 70 -5.44 3.40 9.74
C THR A 70 -4.36 4.13 10.56
N PRO A 71 -4.06 5.41 10.26
CA PRO A 71 -3.11 6.19 11.03
C PRO A 71 -3.40 6.18 12.54
N ASP A 72 -4.67 6.34 12.93
CA ASP A 72 -5.08 6.35 14.33
C ASP A 72 -4.90 4.98 15.00
N GLN A 73 -5.15 3.89 14.27
CA GLN A 73 -4.92 2.53 14.77
C GLN A 73 -3.42 2.25 14.96
N SER A 74 -2.59 2.61 13.98
CA SER A 74 -1.13 2.48 14.08
C SER A 74 -0.58 3.32 15.23
N GLU A 75 -1.16 4.49 15.48
CA GLU A 75 -0.77 5.35 16.59
C GLU A 75 -1.18 4.79 17.95
N LEU A 76 -2.36 4.18 18.06
CA LEU A 76 -2.79 3.47 19.26
C LEU A 76 -1.83 2.33 19.60
N ILE A 77 -1.47 1.49 18.60
CA ILE A 77 -0.53 0.38 18.77
C ILE A 77 0.84 0.91 19.22
N GLN A 78 1.42 1.86 18.50
CA GLN A 78 2.71 2.46 18.87
C GLN A 78 2.70 3.09 20.26
N SER A 79 1.60 3.75 20.65
CA SER A 79 1.48 4.35 21.98
C SER A 79 1.43 3.29 23.09
N ALA A 80 0.75 2.17 22.84
CA ALA A 80 0.69 1.04 23.76
C ALA A 80 2.07 0.38 23.91
N GLU A 81 2.77 0.14 22.80
CA GLU A 81 4.14 -0.38 22.79
C GLU A 81 5.09 0.54 23.55
N GLN A 82 5.08 1.85 23.28
CA GLN A 82 5.92 2.81 24.01
C GLN A 82 5.63 2.85 25.52
N LYS A 83 4.37 2.66 25.94
CA LYS A 83 4.02 2.54 27.36
C LYS A 83 4.66 1.30 27.99
N LEU A 84 4.68 0.18 27.27
CA LEU A 84 5.32 -1.06 27.72
C LEU A 84 6.84 -0.97 27.69
N GLU A 85 7.44 -0.36 26.66
CA GLU A 85 8.88 -0.09 26.58
C GLU A 85 9.35 0.75 27.77
N LYS A 86 8.63 1.83 28.11
CA LYS A 86 8.90 2.65 29.31
C LYS A 86 8.89 1.79 30.58
N LYS A 87 7.89 0.93 30.73
CA LYS A 87 7.77 0.03 31.89
C LYS A 87 8.93 -0.97 31.96
N CYS A 88 9.34 -1.52 30.82
CA CYS A 88 10.47 -2.45 30.75
C CYS A 88 11.81 -1.76 31.07
N LEU A 89 12.09 -0.60 30.47
CA LEU A 89 13.31 0.19 30.72
C LEU A 89 13.43 0.61 32.19
N ALA A 90 12.32 0.95 32.84
CA ALA A 90 12.28 1.28 34.25
C ALA A 90 12.78 0.13 35.15
N ARG A 91 12.62 -1.14 34.73
CA ARG A 91 13.19 -2.29 35.45
C ARG A 91 14.71 -2.20 35.54
N TYR A 92 15.37 -1.58 34.58
CA TYR A 92 16.83 -1.41 34.51
C TYR A 92 17.30 -0.05 35.03
N GLY A 93 16.41 0.72 35.69
CA GLY A 93 16.73 2.06 36.19
C GLY A 93 16.83 3.12 35.09
N ILE A 94 16.35 2.83 33.88
CA ILE A 94 16.39 3.76 32.75
C ILE A 94 15.03 4.44 32.61
N SER A 95 15.02 5.77 32.72
CA SER A 95 13.85 6.60 32.40
C SER A 95 14.08 7.30 31.07
N TYR A 96 13.15 7.13 30.12
CA TYR A 96 13.21 7.79 28.82
C TYR A 96 11.85 8.38 28.42
N PRO A 97 11.76 9.69 28.20
CA PRO A 97 10.53 10.32 27.76
C PRO A 97 10.40 10.15 26.25
N PHE A 98 9.89 9.00 25.80
CA PHE A 98 9.52 8.84 24.39
C PHE A 98 8.57 9.98 24.00
N THR A 99 9.04 10.84 23.09
CA THR A 99 8.27 11.96 22.55
C THR A 99 7.41 11.44 21.41
N ARG A 100 6.12 11.75 21.47
CA ARG A 100 5.20 11.46 20.37
C ARG A 100 5.64 12.30 19.17
N GLN A 101 6.18 11.63 18.17
CA GLN A 101 6.53 12.30 16.92
C GLN A 101 5.27 12.46 16.09
N PRO A 102 4.98 13.66 15.57
CA PRO A 102 3.91 13.81 14.60
C PRO A 102 4.24 12.91 13.41
N GLN A 103 3.36 11.96 13.13
CA GLN A 103 3.47 11.11 11.94
C GLN A 103 3.27 12.01 10.72
N THR A 104 4.36 12.53 10.16
CA THR A 104 4.27 13.18 8.86
C THR A 104 3.95 12.11 7.84
N ARG A 105 2.79 12.21 7.19
CA ARG A 105 2.51 11.35 6.04
C ARG A 105 3.61 11.61 5.02
N SER A 106 4.40 10.56 4.74
CA SER A 106 5.35 10.59 3.63
C SER A 106 4.61 11.00 2.37
N ALA A 107 5.23 11.83 1.55
CA ALA A 107 4.64 12.22 0.28
C ALA A 107 4.36 10.95 -0.53
N ASP A 108 3.12 10.76 -0.98
CA ASP A 108 2.78 9.59 -1.78
C ASP A 108 3.50 9.69 -3.14
N ARG A 109 4.31 8.68 -3.41
CA ARG A 109 5.11 8.55 -4.64
C ARG A 109 4.72 7.31 -5.44
N ARG A 110 3.55 6.70 -5.17
CA ARG A 110 3.10 5.49 -5.88
C ARG A 110 3.12 5.63 -7.40
N TYR A 111 2.77 6.81 -7.92
CA TYR A 111 2.81 7.14 -9.35
C TYR A 111 3.82 8.26 -9.65
N GLY A 112 4.87 8.34 -8.82
CA GLY A 112 5.88 9.38 -8.83
C GLY A 112 5.38 10.72 -8.28
N LEU A 113 6.07 11.80 -8.65
CA LEU A 113 5.72 13.15 -8.22
C LEU A 113 4.34 13.57 -8.75
N SER A 114 3.47 14.05 -7.87
CA SER A 114 2.08 14.42 -8.20
C SER A 114 1.65 15.80 -7.68
N SER A 115 2.43 16.40 -6.79
CA SER A 115 2.11 17.67 -6.12
C SER A 115 2.79 18.83 -6.82
N PRO A 116 2.04 19.81 -7.38
CA PRO A 116 2.65 21.01 -7.97
C PRO A 116 3.49 21.79 -6.97
N LYS A 117 3.02 21.87 -5.70
CA LYS A 117 3.73 22.56 -4.62
C LYS A 117 5.08 21.92 -4.33
N GLU A 118 5.12 20.59 -4.23
CA GLU A 118 6.36 19.86 -4.02
C GLU A 118 7.29 19.95 -5.22
N ALA A 119 6.75 19.86 -6.45
CA ALA A 119 7.53 20.02 -7.67
C ALA A 119 8.25 21.37 -7.71
N SER A 120 7.55 22.46 -7.38
CA SER A 120 8.13 23.80 -7.37
C SER A 120 9.11 24.04 -6.21
N ALA A 121 8.89 23.40 -5.06
CA ALA A 121 9.68 23.66 -3.85
C ALA A 121 10.90 22.74 -3.71
N TYR A 122 10.78 21.49 -4.18
CA TYR A 122 11.73 20.42 -3.91
C TYR A 122 12.13 19.64 -5.16
N GLY A 123 11.60 19.96 -6.35
CA GLY A 123 11.85 19.15 -7.54
C GLY A 123 11.33 17.73 -7.36
N TYR A 124 12.18 16.74 -7.57
CA TYR A 124 11.91 15.32 -7.33
C TYR A 124 12.29 14.87 -5.90
N HIS A 125 12.99 15.70 -5.12
CA HIS A 125 13.30 15.40 -3.74
C HIS A 125 12.02 15.33 -2.89
N LEU A 126 12.11 14.55 -1.81
CA LEU A 126 11.09 14.58 -0.76
C LEU A 126 11.18 15.89 0.02
N PRO A 127 10.05 16.43 0.49
CA PRO A 127 10.08 17.53 1.44
C PRO A 127 10.94 17.13 2.66
N PRO A 128 11.71 18.07 3.23
CA PRO A 128 12.50 17.77 4.42
C PRO A 128 11.57 17.28 5.52
N SER A 129 11.93 16.14 6.12
CA SER A 129 11.27 15.70 7.35
C SER A 129 11.50 16.78 8.42
N PRO A 130 10.47 17.18 9.17
CA PRO A 130 10.66 18.11 10.26
C PRO A 130 11.73 17.58 11.22
N ALA A 131 12.62 18.46 11.67
CA ALA A 131 13.66 18.10 12.61
C ALA A 131 13.00 17.57 13.88
N VAL A 132 13.19 16.28 14.14
CA VAL A 132 12.75 15.64 15.37
C VAL A 132 13.73 16.03 16.46
N SER A 133 13.28 16.81 17.44
CA SER A 133 14.04 16.99 18.67
C SER A 133 14.04 15.66 19.43
N ALA A 134 15.13 14.91 19.30
CA ALA A 134 15.33 13.68 20.05
C ALA A 134 15.82 14.02 21.46
N SER A 135 15.17 13.49 22.48
CA SER A 135 15.73 13.52 23.84
C SER A 135 17.06 12.75 23.86
N PRO A 136 18.09 13.26 24.56
CA PRO A 136 19.36 12.56 24.68
C PRO A 136 19.16 11.11 25.13
N ILE A 137 19.74 10.17 24.39
CA ILE A 137 19.63 8.74 24.66
C ILE A 137 20.56 8.40 25.84
N PRO A 138 20.06 7.89 26.97
CA PRO A 138 20.91 7.50 28.11
C PRO A 138 21.90 6.38 27.73
N PRO A 139 23.10 6.35 28.35
CA PRO A 139 24.07 5.29 28.12
C PRO A 139 23.49 3.88 28.34
N GLY A 140 23.69 2.99 27.36
CA GLY A 140 23.21 1.61 27.41
C GLY A 140 21.71 1.43 27.18
N MET A 141 20.92 2.50 27.01
CA MET A 141 19.49 2.39 26.71
C MET A 141 19.24 1.58 25.44
N LEU A 142 19.99 1.82 24.36
CA LEU A 142 19.81 1.07 23.11
C LEU A 142 20.10 -0.42 23.28
N THR A 143 21.06 -0.78 24.14
CA THR A 143 21.38 -2.17 24.47
C THR A 143 20.19 -2.85 25.16
N VAL A 144 19.56 -2.19 26.13
CA VAL A 144 18.39 -2.74 26.84
C VAL A 144 17.13 -2.73 25.95
N LEU A 145 16.96 -1.69 25.14
CA LEU A 145 15.81 -1.52 24.26
C LEU A 145 15.79 -2.56 23.14
N MET A 146 16.94 -2.81 22.51
CA MET A 146 17.05 -3.69 21.34
C MET A 146 17.57 -5.09 21.66
N GLY A 147 18.14 -5.29 22.86
CA GLY A 147 18.70 -6.57 23.31
C GLY A 147 19.72 -7.15 22.33
N GLU A 148 19.48 -8.40 21.94
CA GLU A 148 20.30 -9.23 21.04
C GLU A 148 20.21 -8.78 19.55
N SER A 149 20.39 -7.49 19.28
CA SER A 149 20.27 -6.92 17.93
C SER A 149 21.57 -6.28 17.46
N GLY A 150 21.75 -6.22 16.14
CA GLY A 150 22.92 -5.58 15.53
C GLY A 150 24.22 -6.22 16.00
N LYS A 151 25.06 -5.46 16.71
CA LYS A 151 26.36 -5.94 17.23
C LYS A 151 26.23 -7.04 18.28
N ASN A 152 25.07 -7.21 18.91
CA ASN A 152 24.82 -8.20 19.96
C ASN A 152 24.00 -9.40 19.45
N ALA A 153 23.84 -9.56 18.13
CA ALA A 153 23.01 -10.61 17.56
C ALA A 153 23.46 -12.01 18.00
N GLY A 154 22.51 -12.80 18.54
CA GLY A 154 22.74 -14.18 18.95
C GLY A 154 23.54 -14.36 20.24
N SER A 155 23.77 -13.29 21.01
CA SER A 155 24.44 -13.33 22.31
C SER A 155 23.49 -12.88 23.40
N GLU A 156 23.53 -13.54 24.56
CA GLU A 156 22.79 -13.08 25.74
C GLU A 156 23.30 -11.69 26.15
N VAL A 157 22.36 -10.76 26.29
CA VAL A 157 22.67 -9.38 26.67
C VAL A 157 22.36 -9.20 28.14
N THR A 158 23.32 -8.68 28.89
CA THR A 158 23.12 -8.27 30.29
C THR A 158 23.35 -6.77 30.45
N TYR A 159 22.64 -6.17 31.40
CA TYR A 159 22.81 -4.76 31.77
C TYR A 159 22.77 -4.64 33.29
N HIS A 160 23.87 -4.13 33.88
CA HIS A 160 24.09 -4.08 35.34
C HIS A 160 23.82 -5.42 36.04
N GLY A 161 24.34 -6.52 35.49
CA GLY A 161 24.21 -7.86 36.06
C GLY A 161 22.83 -8.51 35.91
N ARG A 162 21.90 -7.89 35.16
CA ARG A 162 20.57 -8.44 34.88
C ARG A 162 20.44 -8.79 33.41
N ALA A 163 19.93 -9.98 33.12
CA ALA A 163 19.60 -10.39 31.75
C ALA A 163 18.58 -9.42 31.13
N VAL A 164 18.83 -8.99 29.90
CA VAL A 164 17.92 -8.21 29.06
C VAL A 164 16.98 -9.20 28.34
N PRO A 165 15.69 -8.89 28.13
CA PRO A 165 14.79 -9.79 27.41
C PRO A 165 15.32 -10.09 26.01
N LYS A 166 14.98 -11.26 25.47
CA LYS A 166 15.30 -11.61 24.09
C LYS A 166 14.73 -10.56 23.13
N GLY A 167 15.58 -9.97 22.30
CA GLY A 167 15.21 -8.84 21.42
C GLY A 167 14.93 -7.50 22.14
N GLY A 168 15.19 -7.44 23.45
CA GLY A 168 15.10 -6.24 24.28
C GLY A 168 13.69 -5.84 24.66
N CYS A 169 13.58 -4.70 25.36
CA CYS A 169 12.30 -4.13 25.78
C CYS A 169 11.34 -3.87 24.61
N ARG A 170 11.86 -3.58 23.41
CA ARG A 170 11.05 -3.40 22.21
C ARG A 170 10.35 -4.69 21.79
N ALA A 171 11.09 -5.79 21.72
CA ALA A 171 10.50 -7.08 21.36
C ALA A 171 9.47 -7.54 22.41
N GLU A 172 9.74 -7.34 23.70
CA GLU A 172 8.76 -7.62 24.77
C GLU A 172 7.47 -6.80 24.61
N ALA A 173 7.58 -5.52 24.25
CA ALA A 173 6.43 -4.65 24.02
C ALA A 173 5.62 -5.07 22.79
N VAL A 174 6.29 -5.32 21.66
CA VAL A 174 5.65 -5.79 20.41
C VAL A 174 4.98 -7.15 20.65
N GLU A 175 5.65 -8.09 21.30
CA GLU A 175 5.08 -9.41 21.61
C GLU A 175 3.80 -9.29 22.45
N ARG A 176 3.78 -8.34 23.39
CA ARG A 176 2.61 -8.14 24.25
C ARG A 176 1.40 -7.59 23.50
N VAL A 177 1.59 -6.71 22.51
CA VAL A 177 0.50 -6.10 21.74
C VAL A 177 0.12 -6.93 20.51
N GLU A 178 1.11 -7.53 19.87
CA GLU A 178 0.99 -8.16 18.56
C GLU A 178 1.24 -9.66 18.57
N GLY A 179 2.03 -10.21 19.50
CA GLY A 179 2.57 -11.58 19.46
C GLY A 179 1.54 -12.69 19.29
N GLU A 180 0.42 -12.64 20.02
CA GLU A 180 -0.68 -13.61 19.88
C GLU A 180 -1.28 -13.61 18.45
N TYR A 181 -1.18 -12.49 17.76
CA TYR A 181 -1.78 -12.23 16.45
C TYR A 181 -0.75 -12.17 15.31
N ALA A 182 0.54 -12.11 15.65
CA ALA A 182 1.68 -12.04 14.74
C ALA A 182 1.97 -13.43 14.15
N ARG A 183 1.07 -13.93 13.32
CA ARG A 183 1.40 -15.12 12.51
C ARG A 183 2.30 -14.70 11.34
N PRO A 184 3.33 -15.51 11.01
CA PRO A 184 4.11 -15.28 9.80
C PRO A 184 3.21 -15.15 8.57
N ASN A 185 3.56 -14.24 7.66
CA ASN A 185 2.89 -14.04 6.37
C ASN A 185 1.44 -13.54 6.40
N THR A 186 0.94 -13.05 7.53
CA THR A 186 -0.44 -12.52 7.66
C THR A 186 -0.73 -11.35 6.73
N SER A 187 0.26 -10.48 6.51
CA SER A 187 0.17 -9.35 5.56
C SER A 187 0.60 -9.72 4.13
N ALA A 188 1.06 -10.95 3.88
CA ALA A 188 1.66 -11.33 2.60
C ALA A 188 0.68 -11.19 1.42
N ALA A 189 -0.59 -11.56 1.61
CA ALA A 189 -1.62 -11.38 0.59
C ALA A 189 -1.82 -9.89 0.24
N ALA A 190 -1.91 -9.02 1.25
CA ALA A 190 -2.07 -7.59 1.03
C ALA A 190 -0.84 -6.97 0.35
N GLY A 191 0.37 -7.36 0.77
CA GLY A 191 1.62 -6.95 0.13
C GLY A 191 1.72 -7.42 -1.32
N ALA A 192 1.34 -8.67 -1.61
CA ALA A 192 1.33 -9.22 -2.97
C ALA A 192 0.31 -8.50 -3.87
N ILE A 193 -0.86 -8.13 -3.34
CA ILE A 193 -1.84 -7.31 -4.05
C ILE A 193 -1.28 -5.92 -4.35
N ALA A 194 -0.72 -5.25 -3.35
CA ALA A 194 -0.17 -3.91 -3.50
C ALA A 194 0.95 -3.86 -4.56
N SER A 195 1.92 -4.77 -4.50
CA SER A 195 3.06 -4.81 -5.43
C SER A 195 2.68 -5.39 -6.80
N GLY A 196 1.90 -6.47 -6.83
CA GLY A 196 1.51 -7.16 -8.05
C GLY A 196 0.58 -6.33 -8.93
N SER A 197 -0.41 -5.66 -8.32
CA SER A 197 -1.34 -4.78 -9.07
C SER A 197 -0.63 -3.59 -9.68
N TYR A 198 0.31 -2.97 -8.96
CA TYR A 198 1.16 -1.90 -9.48
C TYR A 198 1.96 -2.38 -10.70
N ALA A 199 2.70 -3.48 -10.57
CA ALA A 199 3.47 -4.04 -11.69
C ALA A 199 2.59 -4.41 -12.89
N GLN A 200 1.43 -5.00 -12.67
CA GLN A 200 0.49 -5.37 -13.73
C GLN A 200 -0.14 -4.16 -14.42
N SER A 201 -0.44 -3.10 -13.67
CA SER A 201 -1.07 -1.89 -14.19
C SER A 201 -0.19 -1.17 -15.21
N MET A 202 1.14 -1.12 -14.99
CA MET A 202 2.10 -0.51 -15.92
C MET A 202 2.15 -1.20 -17.29
N ARG A 203 1.74 -2.47 -17.37
CA ARG A 203 1.69 -3.24 -18.62
C ARG A 203 0.37 -3.12 -19.35
N GLN A 204 -0.63 -2.45 -18.77
CA GLN A 204 -1.95 -2.34 -19.39
C GLN A 204 -1.93 -1.35 -20.57
N PRO A 205 -2.60 -1.68 -21.69
CA PRO A 205 -2.62 -0.82 -22.88
C PRO A 205 -3.04 0.63 -22.59
N ALA A 206 -4.02 0.82 -21.70
CA ALA A 206 -4.50 2.15 -21.31
C ALA A 206 -3.42 2.99 -20.57
N VAL A 207 -2.62 2.34 -19.72
CA VAL A 207 -1.54 2.99 -18.97
C VAL A 207 -0.37 3.32 -19.89
N LEU A 208 0.05 2.37 -20.72
CA LEU A 208 1.08 2.60 -21.74
C LEU A 208 0.69 3.72 -22.71
N ALA A 209 -0.59 3.82 -23.09
CA ALA A 209 -1.07 4.89 -23.94
C ALA A 209 -0.98 6.27 -23.28
N VAL A 210 -1.29 6.39 -21.98
CA VAL A 210 -1.16 7.66 -21.27
C VAL A 210 0.30 8.02 -20.97
N PHE A 211 1.18 7.03 -20.74
CA PHE A 211 2.62 7.26 -20.63
C PHE A 211 3.20 7.85 -21.92
N ARG A 212 2.82 7.34 -23.09
CA ARG A 212 3.25 7.92 -24.38
C ARG A 212 2.77 9.36 -24.56
N ARG A 213 1.52 9.67 -24.18
CA ARG A 213 1.00 11.05 -24.24
C ARG A 213 1.76 11.98 -23.29
N TRP A 214 2.03 11.52 -22.07
CA TRP A 214 2.81 12.28 -21.09
C TRP A 214 4.25 12.50 -21.56
N SER A 215 4.90 11.48 -22.11
CA SER A 215 6.25 11.55 -22.67
C SER A 215 6.36 12.60 -23.78
N SER A 216 5.39 12.64 -24.69
CA SER A 216 5.32 13.66 -25.74
C SER A 216 5.07 15.06 -25.18
N CYS A 217 4.27 15.19 -24.13
CA CYS A 217 4.10 16.47 -23.43
C CYS A 217 5.43 16.93 -22.78
N MET A 218 6.14 16.04 -22.11
CA MET A 218 7.45 16.34 -21.49
C MET A 218 8.46 16.83 -22.52
N ALA A 219 8.52 16.19 -23.69
CA ALA A 219 9.37 16.61 -24.80
C ALA A 219 8.98 18.00 -25.34
N ALA A 220 7.68 18.26 -25.49
CA ALA A 220 7.18 19.55 -25.96
C ALA A 220 7.41 20.69 -24.96
N SER A 221 7.49 20.38 -23.66
CA SER A 221 7.83 21.35 -22.60
C SER A 221 9.33 21.71 -22.54
N GLY A 222 10.13 21.30 -23.52
CA GLY A 222 11.58 21.53 -23.56
C GLY A 222 12.41 20.53 -22.74
N GLY A 223 11.77 19.47 -22.23
CA GLY A 223 12.42 18.41 -21.45
C GLY A 223 12.87 17.21 -22.30
N ARG A 224 13.47 16.23 -21.62
CA ARG A 224 13.81 14.93 -22.22
C ARG A 224 12.55 14.08 -22.47
N ARG A 225 12.65 13.14 -23.41
CA ARG A 225 11.68 12.03 -23.51
C ARG A 225 11.97 11.00 -22.44
N TYR A 226 10.93 10.62 -21.72
CA TYR A 226 10.94 9.56 -20.72
C TYR A 226 9.94 8.47 -21.15
N ALA A 227 10.24 7.20 -20.93
CA ALA A 227 9.34 6.10 -21.26
C ALA A 227 8.22 5.96 -20.21
N SER A 228 8.52 6.29 -18.95
CA SER A 228 7.64 6.19 -17.81
C SER A 228 7.71 7.44 -16.92
N PRO A 229 6.61 7.84 -16.26
CA PRO A 229 6.59 8.88 -15.22
C PRO A 229 7.45 8.57 -13.99
N MET A 230 8.04 7.37 -13.91
CA MET A 230 8.99 6.99 -12.88
C MET A 230 10.45 7.29 -13.27
N ASP A 231 10.77 7.30 -14.57
CA ASP A 231 12.14 7.48 -15.05
C ASP A 231 12.83 8.76 -14.56
N PRO A 232 12.14 9.92 -14.39
CA PRO A 232 12.80 11.11 -13.84
C PRO A 232 13.35 10.90 -12.43
N LEU A 233 12.74 10.02 -11.61
CA LEU A 233 13.18 9.75 -10.23
C LEU A 233 14.52 9.00 -10.18
N ASP A 234 14.88 8.30 -11.25
CA ASP A 234 16.12 7.52 -11.36
C ASP A 234 17.26 8.31 -12.01
N VAL A 235 17.02 9.58 -12.39
CA VAL A 235 18.05 10.45 -12.96
C VAL A 235 19.07 10.79 -11.88
N PRO A 236 20.37 10.44 -12.03
CA PRO A 236 21.38 10.69 -11.00
C PRO A 236 21.52 12.17 -10.60
N GLU A 237 21.22 13.07 -11.53
CA GLU A 237 21.26 14.52 -11.37
C GLU A 237 20.14 15.06 -10.46
N PHE A 238 19.05 14.30 -10.29
CA PHE A 238 17.86 14.67 -9.50
C PHE A 238 17.78 13.91 -8.16
N THR A 239 18.81 13.13 -7.82
CA THR A 239 18.82 12.26 -6.62
C THR A 239 19.84 12.68 -5.57
N LYS A 240 20.70 13.66 -5.87
CA LYS A 240 21.82 14.06 -5.01
C LYS A 240 21.80 15.55 -4.70
N GLY A 241 22.09 15.88 -3.45
CA GLY A 241 22.26 17.27 -3.02
C GLY A 241 20.95 18.05 -2.97
N HIS A 242 21.02 19.33 -3.30
CA HIS A 242 19.85 20.22 -3.39
C HIS A 242 19.30 20.23 -4.81
N PRO A 243 18.00 20.52 -5.00
CA PRO A 243 17.38 20.55 -6.32
C PRO A 243 18.13 21.45 -7.30
N GLY A 244 18.61 20.87 -8.39
CA GLY A 244 19.42 21.59 -9.39
C GLY A 244 18.59 22.49 -10.32
N ALA A 245 19.25 23.39 -11.04
CA ALA A 245 18.59 24.35 -11.96
C ALA A 245 17.73 23.69 -13.06
N ARG A 246 18.06 22.45 -13.48
CA ARG A 246 17.26 21.68 -14.44
C ARG A 246 16.15 20.86 -13.78
N GLU A 247 16.28 20.55 -12.50
CA GLU A 247 15.40 19.61 -11.82
C GLU A 247 14.02 20.21 -11.58
N VAL A 248 13.96 21.38 -10.92
CA VAL A 248 12.69 22.03 -10.57
C VAL A 248 11.83 22.30 -11.81
N PRO A 249 12.36 22.88 -12.91
CA PRO A 249 11.58 23.03 -14.14
C PRO A 249 11.10 21.70 -14.72
N THR A 250 11.92 20.64 -14.66
CA THR A 250 11.54 19.30 -15.14
C THR A 250 10.43 18.68 -14.29
N ALA A 251 10.50 18.82 -12.96
CA ALA A 251 9.50 18.36 -12.02
C ALA A 251 8.16 19.11 -12.18
N VAL A 252 8.22 20.43 -12.39
CA VAL A 252 7.03 21.24 -12.69
C VAL A 252 6.38 20.79 -14.01
N ALA A 253 7.18 20.64 -15.08
CA ALA A 253 6.69 20.14 -16.35
C ALA A 253 6.07 18.73 -16.23
N ASP A 254 6.66 17.84 -15.42
CA ASP A 254 6.14 16.50 -15.16
C ASP A 254 4.73 16.55 -14.57
N VAL A 255 4.54 17.28 -13.46
CA VAL A 255 3.22 17.37 -12.82
C VAL A 255 2.19 18.03 -13.75
N GLU A 256 2.57 19.05 -14.51
CA GLU A 256 1.68 19.66 -15.49
C GLU A 256 1.30 18.71 -16.62
N CYS A 257 2.25 17.96 -17.15
CA CYS A 257 2.01 16.97 -18.19
C CYS A 257 1.16 15.80 -17.66
N LYS A 258 1.36 15.36 -16.41
CA LYS A 258 0.52 14.36 -15.75
C LYS A 258 -0.93 14.86 -15.66
N ARG A 259 -1.14 16.13 -15.31
CA ARG A 259 -2.47 16.78 -15.28
C ARG A 259 -3.09 16.85 -16.68
N LYS A 260 -2.38 17.41 -17.67
CA LYS A 260 -2.86 17.58 -19.07
C LYS A 260 -3.27 16.25 -19.71
N THR A 261 -2.57 15.17 -19.39
CA THR A 261 -2.81 13.85 -20.00
C THR A 261 -3.73 12.95 -19.17
N ARG A 262 -4.15 13.41 -17.99
CA ARG A 262 -4.90 12.63 -16.98
C ARG A 262 -4.19 11.32 -16.62
N LEU A 263 -2.86 11.33 -16.56
CA LEU A 263 -2.05 10.15 -16.32
C LEU A 263 -2.42 9.45 -15.02
N LEU A 264 -2.43 10.20 -13.92
CA LEU A 264 -2.62 9.63 -12.58
C LEU A 264 -4.02 9.03 -12.40
N PRO A 265 -5.14 9.71 -12.78
CA PRO A 265 -6.47 9.10 -12.75
C PRO A 265 -6.61 7.82 -13.58
N VAL A 266 -6.01 7.79 -14.79
CA VAL A 266 -6.05 6.60 -15.66
C VAL A 266 -5.30 5.44 -15.02
N TRP A 267 -4.08 5.69 -14.53
CA TRP A 267 -3.28 4.66 -13.89
C TRP A 267 -3.96 4.13 -12.62
N PHE A 268 -4.42 5.04 -11.74
CA PHE A 268 -5.17 4.70 -10.54
C PHE A 268 -6.40 3.84 -10.82
N GLY A 269 -7.22 4.21 -11.80
CA GLY A 269 -8.43 3.46 -12.13
C GLY A 269 -8.13 2.06 -12.68
N VAL A 270 -7.06 1.92 -13.46
CA VAL A 270 -6.61 0.62 -13.96
C VAL A 270 -6.09 -0.26 -12.83
N GLU A 271 -5.24 0.27 -11.96
CA GLU A 271 -4.70 -0.49 -10.83
C GLU A 271 -5.79 -0.88 -9.84
N SER A 272 -6.72 0.03 -9.53
CA SER A 272 -7.86 -0.25 -8.64
C SER A 272 -8.68 -1.44 -9.12
N ARG A 273 -8.92 -1.56 -10.43
CA ARG A 273 -9.63 -2.70 -11.01
C ARG A 273 -8.85 -4.01 -10.86
N ILE A 274 -7.53 -3.96 -11.08
CA ILE A 274 -6.66 -5.12 -10.88
C ILE A 274 -6.67 -5.53 -9.40
N GLN A 275 -6.58 -4.58 -8.47
CA GLN A 275 -6.67 -4.86 -7.04
C GLN A 275 -8.00 -5.51 -6.67
N GLY A 276 -9.13 -5.00 -7.17
CA GLY A 276 -10.44 -5.62 -6.93
C GLY A 276 -10.45 -7.11 -7.28
N ALA A 277 -9.98 -7.45 -8.49
CA ALA A 277 -9.90 -8.85 -8.93
C ALA A 277 -8.92 -9.71 -8.11
N MET A 278 -7.85 -9.13 -7.56
CA MET A 278 -6.91 -9.86 -6.69
C MET A 278 -7.44 -9.99 -5.25
N ILE A 279 -8.17 -8.99 -4.76
CA ILE A 279 -8.85 -9.01 -3.46
C ILE A 279 -9.89 -10.10 -3.43
N ASP A 280 -10.73 -10.22 -4.47
CA ASP A 280 -11.74 -11.28 -4.58
C ASP A 280 -11.12 -12.68 -4.45
N LYS A 281 -9.94 -12.87 -5.06
CA LYS A 281 -9.19 -14.15 -4.99
C LYS A 281 -8.56 -14.43 -3.63
N GLN A 282 -8.29 -13.39 -2.84
CA GLN A 282 -7.58 -13.48 -1.55
C GLN A 282 -8.49 -13.10 -0.36
N ALA A 283 -9.81 -13.10 -0.54
CA ALA A 283 -10.77 -12.57 0.42
C ALA A 283 -10.64 -13.20 1.82
N ALA A 284 -10.37 -14.51 1.89
CA ALA A 284 -10.18 -15.22 3.15
C ALA A 284 -8.92 -14.73 3.90
N ALA A 285 -7.78 -14.65 3.21
CA ALA A 285 -6.52 -14.17 3.80
C ALA A 285 -6.64 -12.71 4.27
N LEU A 286 -7.32 -11.87 3.48
CA LEU A 286 -7.55 -10.47 3.82
C LEU A 286 -8.52 -10.28 4.99
N SER A 287 -9.55 -11.13 5.10
CA SER A 287 -10.48 -11.13 6.23
C SER A 287 -9.77 -11.52 7.54
N GLU A 288 -8.86 -12.48 7.45
CA GLU A 288 -8.03 -12.88 8.58
C GLU A 288 -7.07 -11.77 9.01
N LEU A 289 -6.44 -11.08 8.06
CA LEU A 289 -5.62 -9.90 8.33
C LEU A 289 -6.41 -8.80 9.06
N GLN A 290 -7.65 -8.53 8.64
CA GLN A 290 -8.50 -7.57 9.35
C GLN A 290 -8.86 -8.02 10.77
N ARG A 291 -9.06 -9.33 10.99
CA ARG A 291 -9.32 -9.87 12.34
C ARG A 291 -8.11 -9.64 13.24
N ILE A 292 -6.90 -9.89 12.72
CA ILE A 292 -5.63 -9.64 13.41
C ILE A 292 -5.47 -8.17 13.76
N HIS A 293 -5.63 -7.26 12.80
CA HIS A 293 -5.55 -5.81 13.05
C HIS A 293 -6.56 -5.35 14.12
N ARG A 294 -7.80 -5.86 14.10
CA ARG A 294 -8.80 -5.53 15.14
C ARG A 294 -8.36 -6.01 16.52
N ALA A 295 -7.76 -7.19 16.61
CA ALA A 295 -7.30 -7.75 17.87
C ALA A 295 -6.10 -6.97 18.44
N GLN A 296 -5.11 -6.63 17.61
CA GLN A 296 -3.98 -5.77 17.98
C GLN A 296 -4.46 -4.39 18.49
N VAL A 297 -5.43 -3.78 17.80
CA VAL A 297 -6.02 -2.49 18.23
C VAL A 297 -6.77 -2.63 19.56
N ALA A 298 -7.49 -3.72 19.78
CA ALA A 298 -8.16 -3.98 21.05
C ALA A 298 -7.15 -4.14 22.19
N GLU A 299 -6.07 -4.87 21.94
CA GLU A 299 -5.00 -5.07 22.93
C GLU A 299 -4.28 -3.75 23.25
N ALA A 300 -3.96 -2.96 22.24
CA ALA A 300 -3.36 -1.64 22.43
C ALA A 300 -4.24 -0.74 23.32
N LYS A 301 -5.57 -0.76 23.11
CA LYS A 301 -6.52 -0.03 23.96
C LYS A 301 -6.53 -0.55 25.41
N ALA A 302 -6.47 -1.86 25.61
CA ALA A 302 -6.41 -2.46 26.95
C ALA A 302 -5.13 -2.05 27.70
N VAL A 303 -3.97 -2.12 27.04
CA VAL A 303 -2.68 -1.67 27.59
C VAL A 303 -2.73 -0.19 27.98
N LEU A 304 -3.31 0.67 27.13
CA LEU A 304 -3.44 2.10 27.41
C LEU A 304 -4.42 2.37 28.56
N GLY A 305 -5.57 1.69 28.59
CA GLY A 305 -6.64 1.85 29.58
C GLY A 305 -6.36 1.28 30.97
N GLY A 306 -5.45 0.30 31.11
CA GLY A 306 -5.06 -0.32 32.39
C GLY A 306 -4.29 0.58 33.38
N GLY A 307 -4.51 1.90 33.33
CA GLY A 307 -3.95 2.89 34.27
C GLY A 307 -4.88 3.28 35.42
N THR A 308 -5.99 2.58 35.63
CA THR A 308 -6.87 2.78 36.80
C THR A 308 -7.26 1.45 37.42
N SER A 309 -6.42 0.96 38.32
CA SER A 309 -6.88 0.24 39.51
C SER A 309 -5.87 0.55 40.60
N ARG A 310 -6.42 1.15 41.66
CA ARG A 310 -5.78 1.73 42.81
C ARG A 310 -5.26 0.63 43.73
#